data_AF-A0A8I2YSI1-F1
#
_entry.id   AF-A0A8I2YSI1-F1
#
_cell.length_a   1.000
_cell.length_b   1.000
_cell.length_c   1.000
_cell.angle_alpha   90.00
_cell.angle_beta   90.00
_cell.angle_gamma   90.00
#
_symmetry.space_group_name_H-M   'P 1'
#
loop_
_entity.id
_entity.type
_entity.pdbx_description
1 polymer ?
#
loop_
_entity_poly.entity_id
_entity_poly.type
_entity_poly.pdbx_seq_one_letter_code
_entity_poly.pdbx_strand_id
1 'polypeptide(L)'
;MVIHARALSWSTKHTAIALMGNSRTKFFDVCELQEMVLNLLPLPAVFSFALSSDSHKQGVAMLFRGRFCTFARRFFDDPTPFFDALICSMGVLSGSGALRILFFMETYGWEPSDMDIYVPLGKADFLTTFVTAAGYSEDLVHPQDHRGYAHGFIQTVRRFKQDNRRIDVVESTNRSPIAPILEFHITALMNYVTPLSVFSAYGEFTSHGKAIVHPMVFDQARLTLTTCMAIAKYRDRGFTILSTMQSFIKETRFSGHNGHICGHMEVCVITRRSTNDKGCVQLVFCEDLYEESGYRWLPTVNWCLGGRLCNKAIGYQIPYVMVRGDI
;
A
#
# COMPACT_ATOMS: atom_id res chain seq x y z
N MET A 1 -3.35 25.32 -19.73
CA MET A 1 -2.23 24.98 -20.65
C MET A 1 -2.79 24.02 -21.70
N VAL A 2 -2.89 24.45 -22.96
CA VAL A 2 -3.38 23.59 -24.06
C VAL A 2 -2.19 22.85 -24.63
N ILE A 3 -2.15 21.52 -24.48
CA ILE A 3 -1.08 20.68 -25.01
C ILE A 3 -1.52 20.20 -26.39
N HIS A 4 -0.82 20.62 -27.44
CA HIS A 4 -0.97 20.04 -28.78
C HIS A 4 0.05 18.91 -28.97
N ALA A 5 -0.41 17.66 -29.00
CA ALA A 5 0.42 16.51 -29.34
C ALA A 5 0.30 16.19 -30.83
N ARG A 6 1.44 16.09 -31.54
CA ARG A 6 1.52 15.52 -32.89
C ARG A 6 2.39 14.27 -32.84
N ALA A 7 1.85 13.14 -33.25
CA ALA A 7 2.62 11.92 -33.44
C ALA A 7 3.46 12.05 -34.73
N LEU A 8 4.77 11.83 -34.63
CA LEU A 8 5.67 11.77 -35.79
C LEU A 8 6.16 10.32 -35.91
N SER A 9 5.77 9.65 -36.99
CA SER A 9 6.21 8.28 -37.30
C SER A 9 7.58 8.31 -37.97
N TRP A 10 8.60 7.75 -37.32
CA TRP A 10 9.94 7.54 -37.88
C TRP A 10 10.37 6.08 -37.67
N SER A 11 10.10 5.23 -38.67
CA SER A 11 10.42 3.79 -38.69
C SER A 11 9.80 2.95 -37.56
N THR A 12 9.62 1.66 -37.83
CA THR A 12 8.73 0.72 -37.13
C THR A 12 9.13 0.33 -35.70
N LYS A 13 10.06 1.03 -35.04
CA LYS A 13 10.54 0.63 -33.70
C LYS A 13 10.47 1.67 -32.58
N HIS A 14 10.39 2.97 -32.87
CA HIS A 14 10.25 3.98 -31.81
C HIS A 14 9.38 5.14 -32.28
N THR A 15 8.17 5.25 -31.71
CA THR A 15 7.29 6.39 -31.97
C THR A 15 7.64 7.49 -30.98
N ALA A 16 8.34 8.53 -31.42
CA ALA A 16 8.59 9.70 -30.57
C ALA A 16 7.39 10.66 -30.63
N ILE A 17 6.92 11.12 -29.47
CA ILE A 17 5.87 12.12 -29.36
C ILE A 17 6.53 13.46 -29.05
N ALA A 18 6.31 14.45 -29.92
CA ALA A 18 6.78 15.81 -29.71
C ALA A 18 5.72 16.61 -28.95
N LEU A 19 6.06 17.09 -27.75
CA LEU A 19 5.27 18.08 -27.03
C LEU A 19 5.85 19.47 -27.29
N MET A 20 5.07 20.36 -27.88
CA MET A 20 5.46 21.74 -28.17
C MET A 20 5.02 22.67 -27.03
N GLY A 21 5.99 23.23 -26.29
CA GLY A 21 5.77 24.32 -25.33
C GLY A 21 6.27 25.66 -25.89
N ASN A 22 5.98 26.78 -25.20
CA ASN A 22 6.21 28.16 -25.65
C ASN A 22 7.68 28.54 -26.00
N SER A 23 8.66 27.64 -25.89
CA SER A 23 10.04 27.91 -26.32
C SER A 23 10.93 26.69 -26.61
N ARG A 24 10.48 25.45 -26.35
CA ARG A 24 11.27 24.22 -26.63
C ARG A 24 10.36 23.04 -27.00
N THR A 25 10.73 22.30 -28.04
CA THR A 25 10.14 20.99 -28.37
C THR A 25 10.90 19.92 -27.60
N LYS A 26 10.19 19.14 -26.77
CA LYS A 26 10.76 17.95 -26.12
C LYS A 26 10.15 16.71 -26.76
N PHE A 27 11.01 15.79 -27.16
CA PHE A 27 10.63 14.48 -27.66
C PHE A 27 10.60 13.51 -26.49
N PHE A 28 9.55 12.70 -26.42
CA PHE A 28 9.40 11.62 -25.46
C PHE A 28 9.22 10.32 -26.23
N ASP A 29 9.79 9.23 -25.73
CA ASP A 29 9.33 7.90 -26.13
C ASP A 29 7.89 7.67 -25.61
N VAL A 30 7.14 6.79 -26.27
CA VAL A 30 5.78 6.42 -25.84
C VAL A 30 5.78 5.94 -24.39
N CYS A 31 6.79 5.17 -23.99
CA CYS A 31 6.92 4.67 -22.63
C CYS A 31 7.06 5.80 -21.61
N GLU A 32 7.91 6.80 -21.90
CA GLU A 32 8.11 7.95 -21.02
C GLU A 32 6.84 8.79 -20.89
N LEU A 33 6.14 9.04 -22.00
CA LEU A 33 4.89 9.79 -21.97
C LEU A 33 3.80 9.03 -21.20
N GLN A 34 3.71 7.72 -21.41
CA GLN A 34 2.77 6.87 -20.69
C GLN A 34 3.04 6.91 -19.19
N GLU A 35 4.29 6.76 -18.76
CA GLU A 35 4.68 6.90 -17.35
C GLU A 35 4.30 8.27 -16.79
N MET A 36 4.58 9.36 -17.51
CA MET A 36 4.19 10.70 -17.09
C MET A 36 2.67 10.84 -16.91
N VAL A 37 1.86 10.32 -17.83
CA VAL A 37 0.40 10.35 -17.73
C VAL A 37 -0.07 9.50 -16.55
N LEU A 38 0.45 8.28 -16.40
CA LEU A 38 0.09 7.38 -15.31
C LEU A 38 0.44 7.95 -13.93
N ASN A 39 1.52 8.74 -13.83
CA ASN A 39 1.90 9.45 -12.61
C ASN A 39 0.89 10.55 -12.20
N LEU A 40 0.07 11.04 -13.12
CA LEU A 40 -0.95 12.08 -12.86
C LEU A 40 -2.33 11.50 -12.55
N LEU A 41 -2.55 10.22 -12.79
CA LEU A 41 -3.84 9.57 -12.58
C LEU A 41 -4.00 9.07 -11.14
N PRO A 42 -5.21 9.14 -10.56
CA PRO A 42 -5.47 8.49 -9.29
C PRO A 42 -5.36 6.96 -9.45
N LEU A 43 -5.01 6.27 -8.36
CA LEU A 43 -4.72 4.83 -8.39
C LEU A 43 -5.84 3.99 -9.04
N PRO A 44 -7.14 4.20 -8.77
CA PRO A 44 -8.20 3.46 -9.46
C PRO A 44 -8.17 3.64 -10.99
N ALA A 45 -7.88 4.84 -11.49
CA ALA A 45 -7.81 5.11 -12.93
C ALA A 45 -6.59 4.42 -13.58
N VAL A 46 -5.45 4.38 -12.89
CA VAL A 46 -4.27 3.60 -13.33
C VAL A 46 -4.63 2.12 -13.48
N PHE A 47 -5.44 1.58 -12.57
CA PHE A 47 -5.84 0.17 -12.60
C PHE A 47 -6.92 -0.09 -13.65
N SER A 48 -7.89 0.80 -13.80
CA SER A 48 -8.86 0.73 -14.92
C SER A 48 -8.14 0.77 -16.27
N PHE A 49 -7.08 1.57 -16.40
CA PHE A 49 -6.22 1.58 -17.58
C PHE A 49 -5.51 0.23 -17.76
N ALA A 50 -4.91 -0.34 -16.71
CA ALA A 50 -4.28 -1.66 -16.76
C ALA A 50 -5.25 -2.77 -17.22
N LEU A 51 -6.52 -2.69 -16.82
CA LEU A 51 -7.55 -3.68 -17.19
C LEU A 51 -8.07 -3.56 -18.64
N SER A 52 -7.69 -2.50 -19.36
CA SER A 52 -8.20 -2.27 -20.71
C SER A 52 -7.44 -3.02 -21.81
N SER A 53 -6.21 -3.48 -21.56
CA SER A 53 -5.46 -4.38 -22.46
C SER A 53 -4.23 -4.99 -21.75
N ASP A 54 -3.71 -6.10 -22.27
CA ASP A 54 -2.48 -6.71 -21.75
C ASP A 54 -1.25 -5.79 -21.88
N SER A 55 -1.18 -5.01 -22.96
CA SER A 55 -0.11 -4.02 -23.14
C SER A 55 -0.16 -2.93 -22.09
N HIS A 56 -1.37 -2.43 -21.75
CA HIS A 56 -1.56 -1.48 -20.67
C HIS A 56 -1.23 -2.09 -19.30
N LYS A 57 -1.65 -3.34 -19.06
CA LYS A 57 -1.28 -4.12 -17.85
C LYS A 57 0.23 -4.21 -17.69
N GLN A 58 0.96 -4.56 -18.75
CA GLN A 58 2.42 -4.62 -18.76
C GLN A 58 3.06 -3.25 -18.52
N GLY A 59 2.56 -2.19 -19.15
CA GLY A 59 3.05 -0.82 -18.92
C GLY A 59 2.89 -0.36 -17.47
N VAL A 60 1.74 -0.60 -16.85
CA VAL A 60 1.49 -0.29 -15.44
C VAL A 60 2.33 -1.19 -14.52
N ALA A 61 2.53 -2.46 -14.87
CA ALA A 61 3.41 -3.35 -14.12
C ALA A 61 4.86 -2.87 -14.14
N MET A 62 5.38 -2.45 -15.30
CA MET A 62 6.72 -1.86 -15.41
C MET A 62 6.86 -0.59 -14.58
N LEU A 63 5.84 0.28 -14.57
CA LEU A 63 5.80 1.47 -13.73
C LEU A 63 5.97 1.13 -12.24
N PHE A 64 5.15 0.23 -11.69
CA PHE A 64 5.23 -0.12 -10.28
C PHE A 64 6.51 -0.89 -9.94
N ARG A 65 7.00 -1.77 -10.82
CA ARG A 65 8.31 -2.43 -10.65
C ARG A 65 9.46 -1.42 -10.64
N GLY A 66 9.44 -0.42 -11.51
CA GLY A 66 10.42 0.67 -11.54
C GLY A 66 10.41 1.48 -10.24
N ARG A 67 9.23 1.82 -9.72
CA ARG A 67 9.08 2.48 -8.42
C ARG A 67 9.56 1.62 -7.26
N PHE A 68 9.23 0.33 -7.24
CA PHE A 68 9.67 -0.58 -6.19
C PHE A 68 11.20 -0.77 -6.22
N CYS A 69 11.79 -0.93 -7.40
CA CYS A 69 13.24 -0.99 -7.60
C CYS A 69 13.93 0.30 -7.11
N THR A 70 13.40 1.46 -7.47
CA THR A 70 13.90 2.76 -7.01
C THR A 70 13.85 2.90 -5.49
N PHE A 71 12.74 2.47 -4.87
CA PHE A 71 12.60 2.46 -3.41
C PHE A 71 13.61 1.49 -2.75
N ALA A 72 13.69 0.25 -3.24
CA ALA A 72 14.56 -0.78 -2.69
C ALA A 72 16.05 -0.44 -2.82
N ARG A 73 16.46 0.28 -3.87
CA ARG A 73 17.84 0.77 -4.05
C ARG A 73 18.35 1.69 -2.95
N ARG A 74 17.44 2.24 -2.13
CA ARG A 74 17.81 3.04 -0.96
C ARG A 74 18.30 2.18 0.20
N PHE A 75 17.97 0.88 0.18
CA PHE A 75 18.31 -0.08 1.22
C PHE A 75 19.34 -1.11 0.75
N PHE A 76 19.37 -1.42 -0.54
CA PHE A 76 20.26 -2.42 -1.15
C PHE A 76 20.88 -1.87 -2.43
N ASP A 77 22.19 -2.04 -2.63
CA ASP A 77 22.86 -1.57 -3.85
C ASP A 77 22.29 -2.27 -5.11
N ASP A 78 22.08 -3.58 -5.01
CA ASP A 78 21.30 -4.39 -5.96
C ASP A 78 20.01 -4.88 -5.27
N PRO A 79 18.82 -4.43 -5.71
CA PRO A 79 17.55 -4.87 -5.12
C PRO A 79 17.11 -6.27 -5.61
N THR A 80 17.77 -6.87 -6.59
CA THR A 80 17.36 -8.17 -7.16
C THR A 80 17.35 -9.29 -6.12
N PRO A 81 18.42 -9.51 -5.33
CA PRO A 81 18.42 -10.54 -4.28
C PRO A 81 17.36 -10.29 -3.21
N PHE A 82 17.00 -9.02 -2.97
CA PHE A 82 15.94 -8.66 -2.04
C PHE A 82 14.56 -9.08 -2.55
N PHE A 83 14.29 -8.94 -3.85
CA PHE A 83 13.04 -9.42 -4.44
C PHE A 83 12.93 -10.94 -4.40
N ASP A 84 14.03 -11.65 -4.68
CA ASP A 84 14.07 -13.11 -4.53
C ASP A 84 13.83 -13.52 -3.07
N ALA A 85 14.42 -12.79 -2.12
CA ALA A 85 14.21 -13.03 -0.71
C ALA A 85 12.74 -12.84 -0.29
N LEU A 86 12.08 -11.79 -0.79
CA LEU A 86 10.64 -11.58 -0.57
C LEU A 86 9.82 -12.73 -1.14
N ILE A 87 10.11 -13.18 -2.36
CA ILE A 87 9.41 -14.33 -2.99
C ILE A 87 9.56 -15.57 -2.12
N CYS A 88 10.79 -15.93 -1.76
CA CYS A 88 11.10 -17.13 -0.95
C CYS A 88 10.47 -17.10 0.45
N SER A 89 10.32 -15.91 1.05
CA SER A 89 9.69 -15.75 2.36
C SER A 89 8.19 -15.52 2.30
N MET A 90 7.59 -15.41 1.10
CA MET A 90 6.23 -14.87 0.91
C MET A 90 6.04 -13.51 1.60
N GLY A 91 7.10 -12.70 1.63
CA GLY A 91 7.13 -11.43 2.32
C GLY A 91 6.49 -10.31 1.51
N VAL A 92 5.88 -9.35 2.19
CA VAL A 92 5.29 -8.17 1.53
C VAL A 92 5.86 -6.90 2.14
N LEU A 93 6.13 -5.89 1.30
CA LEU A 93 6.46 -4.55 1.77
C LEU A 93 5.16 -3.82 2.13
N SER A 94 5.12 -3.14 3.27
CA SER A 94 3.96 -2.32 3.68
C SER A 94 4.41 -0.93 4.18
N GLY A 95 3.58 -0.31 5.02
CA GLY A 95 3.88 0.96 5.68
C GLY A 95 4.11 2.10 4.69
N SER A 96 5.10 2.95 5.01
CA SER A 96 5.34 4.15 4.19
C SER A 96 6.03 3.86 2.87
N GLY A 97 6.79 2.76 2.77
CA GLY A 97 7.40 2.29 1.52
C GLY A 97 6.34 1.88 0.49
N ALA A 98 5.38 1.03 0.89
CA ALA A 98 4.28 0.63 0.01
C ALA A 98 3.44 1.84 -0.42
N LEU A 99 3.15 2.75 0.51
CA LEU A 99 2.43 3.99 0.20
C LEU A 99 3.19 4.84 -0.84
N ARG A 100 4.51 4.99 -0.72
CA ARG A 100 5.35 5.75 -1.67
C ARG A 100 5.36 5.12 -3.07
N ILE A 101 5.37 3.79 -3.15
CA ILE A 101 5.35 3.05 -4.44
C ILE A 101 3.99 3.21 -5.13
N LEU A 102 2.90 3.07 -4.38
CA LEU A 102 1.54 3.15 -4.93
C LEU A 102 1.16 4.56 -5.33
N PHE A 103 1.40 5.52 -4.44
CA PHE A 103 0.97 6.89 -4.59
C PHE A 103 2.22 7.75 -4.76
N PHE A 104 2.56 7.99 -6.03
CA PHE A 104 3.66 8.87 -6.38
C PHE A 104 3.30 10.32 -6.09
N MET A 105 3.38 10.68 -4.82
CA MET A 105 3.06 12.00 -4.32
C MET A 105 4.33 12.84 -4.17
N GLU A 106 5.07 13.05 -5.28
CA GLU A 106 6.21 13.98 -5.26
C GLU A 106 5.81 15.37 -4.75
N THR A 107 4.55 15.76 -4.97
CA THR A 107 3.97 17.02 -4.50
C THR A 107 4.05 17.25 -3.00
N TYR A 108 4.20 16.21 -2.16
CA TYR A 108 4.26 16.38 -0.71
C TYR A 108 5.68 16.33 -0.12
N GLY A 109 6.72 16.15 -0.95
CA GLY A 109 8.12 16.33 -0.54
C GLY A 109 8.62 15.42 0.58
N TRP A 110 7.90 14.34 0.90
CA TRP A 110 8.30 13.39 1.95
C TRP A 110 8.84 12.10 1.35
N GLU A 111 9.77 11.49 2.08
CA GLU A 111 10.35 10.20 1.72
C GLU A 111 10.34 9.25 2.93
N PRO A 112 10.04 7.95 2.76
CA PRO A 112 10.23 6.96 3.81
C PRO A 112 11.69 6.94 4.28
N SER A 113 11.93 6.82 5.58
CA SER A 113 13.27 6.58 6.15
C SER A 113 13.49 5.11 6.53
N ASP A 114 12.43 4.31 6.40
CA ASP A 114 12.34 2.93 6.86
C ASP A 114 11.66 2.03 5.82
N MET A 115 11.93 0.73 5.93
CA MET A 115 11.34 -0.33 5.14
C MET A 115 10.67 -1.34 6.08
N ASP A 116 9.36 -1.48 5.98
CA ASP A 116 8.57 -2.42 6.79
C ASP A 116 8.21 -3.66 5.96
N ILE A 117 8.77 -4.82 6.32
CA ILE A 117 8.55 -6.09 5.62
C ILE A 117 7.73 -7.01 6.52
N TYR A 118 6.61 -7.50 6.01
CA TYR A 118 5.73 -8.43 6.72
C TYR A 118 5.87 -9.83 6.16
N VAL A 119 5.96 -10.84 7.03
CA VAL A 119 6.16 -12.23 6.66
C VAL A 119 5.17 -13.15 7.38
N PRO A 120 4.82 -14.32 6.80
CA PRO A 120 4.10 -15.36 7.52
C PRO A 120 4.87 -15.88 8.75
N LEU A 121 4.14 -16.52 9.66
CA LEU A 121 4.72 -17.25 10.79
C LEU A 121 5.78 -18.27 10.32
N GLY A 122 6.96 -18.23 10.95
CA GLY A 122 8.08 -19.12 10.67
C GLY A 122 8.95 -18.69 9.48
N LYS A 123 8.74 -17.50 8.91
CA LYS A 123 9.50 -17.00 7.76
C LYS A 123 10.46 -15.85 8.09
N ALA A 124 10.41 -15.32 9.32
CA ALA A 124 11.25 -14.19 9.72
C ALA A 124 12.75 -14.49 9.71
N ASP A 125 13.16 -15.71 10.09
CA ASP A 125 14.58 -16.10 10.15
C ASP A 125 15.27 -16.03 8.80
N PHE A 126 14.59 -16.44 7.73
CA PHE A 126 15.11 -16.39 6.38
C PHE A 126 15.43 -14.95 5.96
N LEU A 127 14.47 -14.04 6.14
CA LEU A 127 14.67 -12.62 5.82
C LEU A 127 15.66 -11.93 6.76
N THR A 128 15.69 -12.30 8.03
CA THR A 128 16.70 -11.82 9.00
C THR A 128 18.10 -12.18 8.53
N THR A 129 18.31 -13.42 8.10
CA THR A 129 19.60 -13.91 7.59
C THR A 129 20.00 -13.12 6.34
N PHE A 130 19.07 -12.91 5.40
CA PHE A 130 19.30 -12.09 4.21
C PHE A 130 19.69 -10.65 4.56
N VAL A 131 18.92 -9.97 5.41
CA VAL A 131 19.15 -8.58 5.81
C VAL A 131 20.49 -8.41 6.55
N THR A 132 20.86 -9.39 7.38
CA THR A 132 22.15 -9.41 8.07
C THR A 132 23.30 -9.60 7.09
N ALA A 133 23.15 -10.50 6.13
CA ALA A 133 24.15 -10.72 5.07
C ALA A 133 24.32 -9.49 4.17
N ALA A 134 23.30 -8.64 4.04
CA ALA A 134 23.38 -7.35 3.35
C ALA A 134 24.09 -6.24 4.18
N GLY A 135 24.61 -6.57 5.37
CA GLY A 135 25.41 -5.66 6.19
C GLY A 135 24.61 -4.82 7.19
N TYR A 136 23.33 -5.13 7.41
CA TYR A 136 22.58 -4.51 8.49
C TYR A 136 22.82 -5.24 9.82
N SER A 137 22.90 -4.48 10.91
CA SER A 137 22.99 -5.04 12.26
C SER A 137 21.61 -5.06 12.90
N GLU A 138 21.27 -6.16 13.56
CA GLU A 138 20.05 -6.24 14.37
C GLU A 138 20.18 -5.26 15.55
N ASP A 139 19.27 -4.30 15.61
CA ASP A 139 19.10 -3.42 16.76
C ASP A 139 18.50 -4.30 17.85
N LEU A 140 19.26 -4.56 18.92
CA LEU A 140 18.81 -5.29 20.10
C LEU A 140 17.77 -4.45 20.84
N VAL A 141 16.61 -4.24 20.21
CA VAL A 141 15.49 -3.59 20.85
C VAL A 141 14.89 -4.64 21.78
N HIS A 142 14.84 -4.30 23.07
CA HIS A 142 14.06 -5.02 24.06
C HIS A 142 12.71 -5.45 23.48
N PRO A 143 12.12 -6.59 23.91
CA PRO A 143 10.77 -6.99 23.51
C PRO A 143 9.79 -5.86 23.85
N GLN A 144 9.61 -4.94 22.90
CA GLN A 144 8.82 -3.73 23.09
C GLN A 144 7.39 -4.11 22.77
N ASP A 145 6.57 -4.08 23.81
CA ASP A 145 5.15 -3.74 23.79
C ASP A 145 4.47 -3.89 22.42
N HIS A 146 4.08 -5.13 22.10
CA HIS A 146 3.06 -5.42 21.10
C HIS A 146 1.73 -4.68 21.36
N ARG A 147 1.60 -3.93 22.46
CA ARG A 147 0.42 -3.14 22.86
C ARG A 147 -0.06 -2.14 21.80
N GLY A 148 0.79 -1.77 20.85
CA GLY A 148 0.41 -0.90 19.72
C GLY A 148 -0.47 -1.58 18.67
N TYR A 149 -0.47 -2.91 18.59
CA TYR A 149 -1.26 -3.67 17.62
C TYR A 149 -2.51 -4.24 18.25
N ALA A 150 -3.60 -4.21 17.49
CA ALA A 150 -4.92 -4.31 18.07
C ALA A 150 -5.30 -5.77 18.39
N HIS A 151 -4.95 -6.73 17.55
CA HIS A 151 -5.39 -8.11 17.75
C HIS A 151 -4.25 -9.13 17.80
N GLY A 152 -3.02 -8.68 18.05
CA GLY A 152 -1.90 -9.60 18.26
C GLY A 152 -1.57 -10.44 17.03
N PHE A 153 -1.81 -9.93 15.82
CA PHE A 153 -1.37 -10.59 14.59
C PHE A 153 0.13 -10.46 14.32
N ILE A 154 0.90 -9.93 15.28
CA ILE A 154 2.35 -9.80 15.18
C ILE A 154 2.98 -10.67 16.24
N GLN A 155 3.73 -11.67 15.78
CA GLN A 155 4.50 -12.60 16.58
C GLN A 155 5.81 -11.97 17.04
N THR A 156 6.59 -11.44 16.08
CA THR A 156 7.87 -10.77 16.34
C THR A 156 8.05 -9.55 15.46
N VAL A 157 8.85 -8.59 15.94
CA VAL A 157 9.39 -7.49 15.14
C VAL A 157 10.89 -7.48 15.35
N ARG A 158 11.66 -7.70 14.28
CA ARG A 158 13.12 -7.62 14.28
C ARG A 158 13.54 -6.37 13.53
N ARG A 159 14.30 -5.51 14.19
CA ARG A 159 14.71 -4.22 13.64
C ARG A 159 16.17 -4.28 13.26
N PHE A 160 16.48 -3.81 12.07
CA PHE A 160 17.82 -3.79 11.52
C PHE A 160 18.21 -2.37 11.14
N LYS A 161 19.47 -2.01 11.38
CA LYS A 161 20.01 -0.69 11.09
C LYS A 161 21.32 -0.77 10.33
N GLN A 162 21.48 0.15 9.38
CA GLN A 162 22.71 0.41 8.65
C GLN A 162 22.76 1.92 8.35
N ASP A 163 23.65 2.63 9.03
CA ASP A 163 23.70 4.11 8.98
C ASP A 163 22.34 4.73 9.38
N ASN A 164 21.77 5.57 8.50
CA ASN A 164 20.45 6.18 8.65
C ASN A 164 19.31 5.34 8.05
N ARG A 165 19.58 4.10 7.61
CA ARG A 165 18.59 3.19 7.01
C ARG A 165 18.10 2.20 8.06
N ARG A 166 16.79 1.95 8.05
CA ARG A 166 16.13 1.01 8.96
C ARG A 166 15.26 0.03 8.21
N ILE A 167 15.37 -1.26 8.54
CA ILE A 167 14.49 -2.31 8.05
C ILE A 167 13.82 -2.96 9.26
N ASP A 168 12.49 -3.01 9.28
CA ASP A 168 11.71 -3.74 10.28
C ASP A 168 11.13 -4.99 9.61
N VAL A 169 11.53 -6.19 10.09
CA VAL A 169 10.96 -7.48 9.68
C VAL A 169 9.89 -7.87 10.71
N VAL A 170 8.63 -7.89 10.27
CA VAL A 170 7.45 -8.12 11.08
C VAL A 170 6.86 -9.48 10.77
N GLU A 171 6.89 -10.38 11.74
CA GLU A 171 6.34 -11.73 11.59
C GLU A 171 4.88 -11.76 12.03
N SER A 172 4.02 -12.32 11.19
CA SER A 172 2.63 -12.58 11.53
C SER A 172 2.49 -13.74 12.53
N THR A 173 1.45 -13.74 13.35
CA THR A 173 1.10 -14.93 14.18
C THR A 173 0.45 -16.05 13.38
N ASN A 174 0.18 -15.85 12.10
CA ASN A 174 -0.42 -16.86 11.22
C ASN A 174 0.25 -16.89 9.85
N ARG A 175 -0.32 -17.65 8.92
CA ARG A 175 0.22 -17.85 7.57
C ARG A 175 0.05 -16.63 6.64
N SER A 176 -0.67 -15.60 7.07
CA SER A 176 -0.90 -14.39 6.29
C SER A 176 -0.01 -13.24 6.78
N PRO A 177 0.90 -12.71 5.94
CA PRO A 177 1.61 -11.48 6.24
C PRO A 177 0.70 -10.25 6.14
N ILE A 178 -0.50 -10.41 5.56
CA ILE A 178 -1.45 -9.34 5.28
C ILE A 178 -2.30 -9.01 6.51
N ALA A 179 -2.61 -10.00 7.35
CA ALA A 179 -3.44 -9.81 8.54
C ALA A 179 -3.01 -8.62 9.42
N PRO A 180 -1.74 -8.49 9.86
CA PRO A 180 -1.31 -7.36 10.66
C PRO A 180 -1.37 -6.00 9.92
N ILE A 181 -1.28 -5.99 8.59
CA ILE A 181 -1.37 -4.76 7.77
C ILE A 181 -2.80 -4.19 7.81
N LEU A 182 -3.81 -5.06 7.83
CA LEU A 182 -5.21 -4.62 7.87
C LEU A 182 -5.66 -4.13 9.26
N GLU A 183 -4.74 -4.11 10.24
CA GLU A 183 -4.93 -3.56 11.59
C GLU A 183 -4.28 -2.19 11.79
N PHE A 184 -3.71 -1.59 10.75
CA PHE A 184 -3.10 -0.29 10.89
C PHE A 184 -4.09 0.75 11.47
N HIS A 185 -3.55 1.64 12.29
CA HIS A 185 -4.30 2.71 12.94
C HIS A 185 -4.97 3.69 11.96
N ILE A 186 -4.52 3.74 10.70
CA ILE A 186 -5.17 4.51 9.63
C ILE A 186 -5.22 3.72 8.32
N THR A 187 -6.27 3.93 7.53
CA THR A 187 -6.48 3.21 6.26
C THR A 187 -5.44 3.51 5.19
N ALA A 188 -4.74 4.64 5.25
CA ALA A 188 -3.66 4.97 4.31
C ALA A 188 -2.47 3.99 4.37
N LEU A 189 -2.39 3.14 5.40
CA LEU A 189 -1.33 2.14 5.54
C LEU A 189 -1.78 0.72 5.24
N MET A 190 -3.06 0.53 4.90
CA MET A 190 -3.61 -0.78 4.58
C MET A 190 -3.33 -1.15 3.12
N ASN A 191 -2.04 -1.13 2.77
CA ASN A 191 -1.53 -1.38 1.44
C ASN A 191 -0.30 -2.27 1.54
N TYR A 192 -0.03 -3.04 0.49
CA TYR A 192 1.22 -3.78 0.39
C TYR A 192 1.69 -3.93 -1.06
N VAL A 193 2.98 -4.21 -1.19
CA VAL A 193 3.65 -4.45 -2.47
C VAL A 193 4.47 -5.73 -2.36
N THR A 194 4.38 -6.56 -3.38
CA THR A 194 5.24 -7.73 -3.58
C THR A 194 6.05 -7.52 -4.86
N PRO A 195 7.07 -8.35 -5.12
CA PRO A 195 7.78 -8.30 -6.42
C PRO A 195 6.88 -8.56 -7.63
N LEU A 196 5.69 -9.14 -7.40
CA LEU A 196 4.78 -9.62 -8.44
C LEU A 196 3.42 -8.93 -8.42
N SER A 197 3.11 -8.11 -7.43
CA SER A 197 1.80 -7.47 -7.30
C SER A 197 1.80 -6.24 -6.41
N VAL A 198 0.74 -5.46 -6.54
CA VAL A 198 0.42 -4.32 -5.68
C VAL A 198 -1.01 -4.46 -5.17
N PHE A 199 -1.24 -4.00 -3.94
CA PHE A 199 -2.54 -4.03 -3.29
C PHE A 199 -2.80 -2.76 -2.46
N SER A 200 -4.03 -2.26 -2.53
CA SER A 200 -4.56 -1.22 -1.64
C SER A 200 -5.99 -1.52 -1.23
N ALA A 201 -6.23 -1.64 0.08
CA ALA A 201 -7.57 -1.89 0.62
C ALA A 201 -8.54 -0.72 0.42
N TYR A 202 -7.99 0.50 0.32
CA TYR A 202 -8.72 1.76 0.22
C TYR A 202 -8.10 2.65 -0.87
N GLY A 203 -7.86 2.09 -2.06
CA GLY A 203 -7.11 2.73 -3.14
C GLY A 203 -7.70 4.06 -3.60
N GLU A 204 -9.02 4.13 -3.78
CA GLU A 204 -9.71 5.38 -4.12
C GLU A 204 -9.49 6.43 -3.04
N PHE A 205 -9.76 6.10 -1.78
CA PHE A 205 -9.66 7.04 -0.67
C PHE A 205 -8.22 7.53 -0.45
N THR A 206 -7.26 6.61 -0.48
CA THR A 206 -5.84 6.89 -0.28
C THR A 206 -5.27 7.72 -1.45
N SER A 207 -5.73 7.50 -2.69
CA SER A 207 -5.30 8.29 -3.85
C SER A 207 -5.69 9.77 -3.78
N HIS A 208 -6.74 10.08 -3.02
CA HIS A 208 -7.17 11.45 -2.76
C HIS A 208 -6.50 12.07 -1.52
N GLY A 209 -5.46 11.43 -0.97
CA GLY A 209 -4.80 11.90 0.25
C GLY A 209 -5.73 11.88 1.46
N LYS A 210 -6.68 10.94 1.53
CA LYS A 210 -7.58 10.80 2.67
C LYS A 210 -7.32 9.48 3.40
N ALA A 211 -7.49 9.48 4.71
CA ALA A 211 -7.45 8.26 5.51
C ALA A 211 -8.43 8.30 6.68
N ILE A 212 -8.93 7.13 7.08
CA ILE A 212 -9.82 6.98 8.22
C ILE A 212 -9.00 6.44 9.39
N VAL A 213 -9.15 7.03 10.57
CA VAL A 213 -8.60 6.46 11.81
C VAL A 213 -9.39 5.20 12.15
N HIS A 214 -8.67 4.10 12.37
CA HIS A 214 -9.27 2.85 12.80
C HIS A 214 -10.01 3.07 14.14
N PRO A 215 -11.34 2.82 14.21
CA PRO A 215 -12.16 3.12 15.40
C PRO A 215 -11.61 2.55 16.72
N MET A 216 -10.97 1.37 16.68
CA MET A 216 -10.28 0.77 17.83
C MET A 216 -9.29 1.67 18.55
N VAL A 217 -8.69 2.63 17.84
CA VAL A 217 -7.78 3.61 18.44
C VAL A 217 -8.49 4.37 19.57
N PHE A 218 -9.80 4.62 19.43
CA PHE A 218 -10.60 5.37 20.41
C PHE A 218 -11.27 4.46 21.45
N ASP A 219 -11.83 3.32 21.03
CA ASP A 219 -12.73 2.53 21.88
C ASP A 219 -12.02 1.72 22.98
N GLN A 220 -10.71 1.50 22.89
CA GLN A 220 -9.97 0.63 23.82
C GLN A 220 -8.93 1.35 24.67
N ALA A 221 -9.01 2.68 24.79
CA ALA A 221 -7.95 3.49 25.42
C ALA A 221 -6.55 3.25 24.79
N ARG A 222 -6.52 2.77 23.54
CA ARG A 222 -5.31 2.44 22.77
C ARG A 222 -4.74 3.63 22.01
N LEU A 223 -5.17 4.84 22.37
CA LEU A 223 -4.54 6.06 21.92
C LEU A 223 -3.20 6.21 22.64
N THR A 224 -2.22 5.43 22.19
CA THR A 224 -0.84 5.54 22.65
C THR A 224 -0.18 6.78 22.05
N LEU A 225 0.87 7.26 22.69
CA LEU A 225 1.70 8.32 22.14
C LEU A 225 2.22 7.96 20.73
N THR A 226 2.60 6.71 20.52
CA THR A 226 3.04 6.17 19.23
C THR A 226 1.95 6.27 18.17
N THR A 227 0.70 5.93 18.50
CA THR A 227 -0.44 6.04 17.58
C THR A 227 -0.70 7.51 17.21
N CYS A 228 -0.66 8.42 18.18
CA CYS A 228 -0.78 9.86 17.94
C CYS A 228 0.32 10.39 17.01
N MET A 229 1.57 10.01 17.28
CA MET A 229 2.72 10.40 16.45
C MET A 229 2.60 9.85 15.03
N ALA A 230 2.11 8.61 14.87
CA ALA A 230 1.89 8.03 13.56
C ALA A 230 0.77 8.78 12.80
N ILE A 231 -0.35 9.11 13.45
CA ILE A 231 -1.41 9.93 12.85
C ILE A 231 -0.89 11.32 12.45
N ALA A 232 -0.13 11.98 13.32
CA ALA A 232 0.48 13.28 13.04
C ALA A 232 1.44 13.21 11.84
N LYS A 233 2.32 12.20 11.81
CA LYS A 233 3.25 11.92 10.70
C LYS A 233 2.54 11.89 9.35
N TYR A 234 1.34 11.30 9.24
CA TYR A 234 0.62 11.26 7.95
C TYR A 234 -0.16 12.53 7.64
N ARG A 235 -0.61 13.30 8.66
CA ARG A 235 -1.12 14.66 8.42
C ARG A 235 -0.05 15.57 7.83
N ASP A 236 1.16 15.52 8.37
CA ASP A 236 2.31 16.31 7.90
C ASP A 236 2.71 15.94 6.46
N ARG A 237 2.36 14.72 6.03
CA ARG A 237 2.53 14.22 4.65
C ARG A 237 1.38 14.58 3.70
N GLY A 238 0.48 15.46 4.12
CA GLY A 238 -0.63 15.96 3.31
C GLY A 238 -1.92 15.14 3.41
N PHE A 239 -2.02 14.13 4.28
CA PHE A 239 -3.25 13.37 4.41
C PHE A 239 -4.31 14.09 5.25
N THR A 240 -5.52 14.16 4.71
CA THR A 240 -6.72 14.49 5.48
C THR A 240 -7.16 13.27 6.29
N ILE A 241 -6.87 13.29 7.59
CA ILE A 241 -7.19 12.20 8.51
C ILE A 241 -8.58 12.40 9.14
N LEU A 242 -9.51 11.49 8.83
CA LEU A 242 -10.87 11.50 9.35
C LEU A 242 -10.98 10.61 10.59
N SER A 243 -11.21 11.23 11.74
CA SER A 243 -11.34 10.53 13.03
C SER A 243 -12.77 10.08 13.35
N THR A 244 -13.78 10.61 12.66
CA THR A 244 -15.19 10.28 12.90
C THR A 244 -15.92 9.90 11.64
N MET A 245 -16.93 9.05 11.81
CA MET A 245 -17.84 8.67 10.73
C MET A 245 -18.63 9.86 10.19
N GLN A 246 -18.97 10.85 11.03
CA GLN A 246 -19.64 12.06 10.57
C GLN A 246 -18.75 12.89 9.65
N SER A 247 -17.46 13.04 9.99
CA SER A 247 -16.49 13.69 9.10
C SER A 247 -16.40 12.94 7.77
N PHE A 248 -16.39 11.61 7.82
CA PHE A 248 -16.40 10.76 6.64
C PHE A 248 -17.66 10.92 5.77
N ILE A 249 -18.87 10.91 6.35
CA ILE A 249 -20.12 11.10 5.60
C ILE A 249 -20.17 12.49 4.95
N LYS A 250 -19.69 13.52 5.64
CA LYS A 250 -19.61 14.88 5.09
C LYS A 250 -18.67 14.95 3.89
N GLU A 251 -17.51 14.31 3.99
CA GLU A 251 -16.51 14.26 2.93
C GLU A 251 -16.94 13.40 1.73
N THR A 252 -17.67 12.31 1.95
CA THR A 252 -18.10 11.40 0.86
C THR A 252 -19.27 11.93 0.05
N ARG A 253 -19.99 12.95 0.53
CA ARG A 253 -20.98 13.68 -0.30
C ARG A 253 -20.36 14.34 -1.54
N PHE A 254 -19.04 14.54 -1.55
CA PHE A 254 -18.33 15.05 -2.73
C PHE A 254 -18.22 14.04 -3.88
N SER A 255 -18.40 12.74 -3.65
CA SER A 255 -18.26 11.70 -4.69
C SER A 255 -19.51 11.55 -5.58
N GLY A 256 -20.51 12.44 -5.48
CA GLY A 256 -21.74 12.37 -6.28
C GLY A 256 -22.73 11.28 -5.86
N HIS A 257 -22.43 10.51 -4.80
CA HIS A 257 -23.37 9.56 -4.22
C HIS A 257 -24.36 10.30 -3.31
N ASN A 258 -25.63 10.38 -3.74
CA ASN A 258 -26.75 10.95 -2.98
C ASN A 258 -27.20 10.06 -1.81
N GLY A 259 -26.27 9.66 -0.96
CA GLY A 259 -26.56 8.86 0.22
C GLY A 259 -25.42 7.92 0.59
N HIS A 260 -24.93 8.04 1.81
CA HIS A 260 -24.07 7.03 2.39
C HIS A 260 -24.90 5.77 2.71
N ILE A 261 -24.57 4.62 2.11
CA ILE A 261 -25.21 3.34 2.43
C ILE A 261 -24.31 2.55 3.40
N CYS A 262 -24.68 2.65 4.68
CA CYS A 262 -24.00 2.02 5.81
C CYS A 262 -23.85 0.51 5.59
N GLY A 263 -22.61 0.00 5.65
CA GLY A 263 -22.30 -1.43 5.50
C GLY A 263 -22.22 -1.94 4.05
N HIS A 264 -22.45 -1.08 3.06
CA HIS A 264 -22.38 -1.44 1.64
C HIS A 264 -21.31 -0.67 0.87
N MET A 265 -21.03 0.58 1.26
CA MET A 265 -19.95 1.34 0.64
C MET A 265 -18.59 0.81 1.08
N GLU A 266 -17.66 0.68 0.14
CA GLU A 266 -16.32 0.11 0.37
C GLU A 266 -15.54 0.87 1.44
N VAL A 267 -15.73 2.18 1.48
CA VAL A 267 -15.09 3.10 2.43
C VAL A 267 -15.83 3.22 3.78
N CYS A 268 -16.99 2.59 3.95
CA CYS A 268 -17.70 2.59 5.24
C CYS A 268 -16.98 1.70 6.26
N VAL A 269 -16.74 2.20 7.47
CA VAL A 269 -16.01 1.47 8.53
C VAL A 269 -16.69 0.17 8.97
N ILE A 270 -18.02 0.08 8.83
CA ILE A 270 -18.78 -1.12 9.19
C ILE A 270 -18.95 -2.10 8.04
N THR A 271 -18.51 -1.75 6.83
CA THR A 271 -18.54 -2.67 5.70
C THR A 271 -17.57 -3.81 5.97
N ARG A 272 -18.04 -5.03 5.75
CA ARG A 272 -17.20 -6.22 5.77
C ARG A 272 -16.43 -6.27 4.46
N ARG A 273 -15.12 -6.25 4.56
CA ARG A 273 -14.20 -6.22 3.44
C ARG A 273 -13.41 -7.52 3.37
N SER A 274 -12.85 -7.80 2.21
CA SER A 274 -12.03 -8.97 1.91
C SER A 274 -10.94 -8.58 0.92
N THR A 275 -9.78 -9.26 0.97
CA THR A 275 -8.67 -8.96 0.04
C THR A 275 -9.06 -9.19 -1.42
N ASN A 276 -10.16 -9.89 -1.66
CA ASN A 276 -10.69 -10.21 -2.97
C ASN A 276 -11.96 -9.42 -3.31
N ASP A 277 -12.33 -8.41 -2.50
CA ASP A 277 -13.50 -7.60 -2.80
C ASP A 277 -13.22 -6.52 -3.86
N LYS A 278 -14.28 -6.06 -4.52
CA LYS A 278 -14.21 -5.08 -5.61
C LYS A 278 -13.77 -3.68 -5.21
N GLY A 279 -13.76 -3.37 -3.91
CA GLY A 279 -13.28 -2.08 -3.41
C GLY A 279 -11.79 -2.06 -3.13
N CYS A 280 -11.14 -3.21 -3.22
CA CYS A 280 -9.70 -3.30 -3.21
C CYS A 280 -9.16 -3.00 -4.60
N VAL A 281 -7.98 -2.41 -4.62
CA VAL A 281 -7.23 -2.16 -5.82
C VAL A 281 -6.07 -3.15 -5.84
N GLN A 282 -6.13 -4.14 -6.73
CA GLN A 282 -5.12 -5.21 -6.86
C GLN A 282 -4.70 -5.41 -8.31
N LEU A 283 -3.38 -5.49 -8.54
CA LEU A 283 -2.79 -5.75 -9.84
C LEU A 283 -1.65 -6.74 -9.68
N VAL A 284 -1.72 -7.82 -10.45
CA VAL A 284 -0.68 -8.84 -10.56
C VAL A 284 0.10 -8.59 -11.85
N PHE A 285 1.43 -8.45 -11.72
CA PHE A 285 2.34 -8.09 -12.81
C PHE A 285 2.64 -9.27 -13.73
N CYS A 286 2.69 -10.49 -13.19
CA CYS A 286 2.97 -11.72 -13.92
C CYS A 286 2.20 -12.86 -13.24
N GLU A 287 1.15 -13.37 -13.89
CA GLU A 287 0.27 -14.39 -13.31
C GLU A 287 1.01 -15.70 -13.11
N ASP A 288 1.75 -16.17 -14.11
CA ASP A 288 2.51 -17.43 -14.03
C ASP A 288 3.46 -17.46 -12.83
N LEU A 289 4.32 -16.44 -12.70
CA LEU A 289 5.23 -16.32 -11.55
C LEU A 289 4.46 -16.14 -10.24
N TYR A 290 3.30 -15.47 -10.24
CA TYR A 290 2.48 -15.27 -9.04
C TYR A 290 1.85 -16.58 -8.56
N GLU A 291 1.52 -17.48 -9.50
CA GLU A 291 1.06 -18.84 -9.21
C GLU A 291 2.19 -19.72 -8.69
N GLU A 292 3.34 -19.72 -9.37
CA GLU A 292 4.51 -20.53 -9.03
C GLU A 292 5.16 -20.13 -7.69
N SER A 293 5.24 -18.84 -7.41
CA SER A 293 5.77 -18.30 -6.14
C SER A 293 4.90 -18.58 -4.92
N GLY A 294 3.67 -19.02 -5.15
CA GLY A 294 2.69 -19.29 -4.10
C GLY A 294 2.00 -18.06 -3.51
N TYR A 295 2.26 -16.84 -4.01
CA TYR A 295 1.52 -15.65 -3.58
C TYR A 295 0.01 -15.74 -3.86
N ARG A 296 -0.39 -16.50 -4.90
CA ARG A 296 -1.82 -16.84 -5.14
C ARG A 296 -2.48 -17.54 -3.95
N TRP A 297 -1.70 -18.28 -3.16
CA TRP A 297 -2.16 -19.02 -2.00
C TRP A 297 -2.03 -18.23 -0.70
N LEU A 298 -1.69 -16.93 -0.76
CA LEU A 298 -1.79 -16.08 0.42
C LEU A 298 -3.22 -16.15 0.97
N PRO A 299 -3.39 -16.43 2.26
CA PRO A 299 -4.72 -16.58 2.83
C PRO A 299 -5.56 -15.31 2.61
N THR A 300 -6.80 -15.51 2.16
CA THR A 300 -7.76 -14.41 2.04
C THR A 300 -8.05 -13.84 3.42
N VAL A 301 -7.83 -12.54 3.60
CA VAL A 301 -8.10 -11.85 4.86
C VAL A 301 -9.41 -11.08 4.72
N ASN A 302 -10.32 -11.29 5.66
CA ASN A 302 -11.54 -10.49 5.81
C ASN A 302 -11.35 -9.53 6.98
N TRP A 303 -11.83 -8.31 6.84
CA TRP A 303 -11.76 -7.33 7.91
C TRP A 303 -13.00 -6.43 7.98
N CYS A 304 -13.12 -5.75 9.10
CA CYS A 304 -14.07 -4.67 9.31
C CYS A 304 -13.44 -3.68 10.28
N LEU A 305 -13.42 -2.39 9.94
CA LEU A 305 -12.87 -1.34 10.83
C LEU A 305 -13.73 -1.14 12.09
N GLY A 306 -14.99 -1.59 12.07
CA GLY A 306 -15.91 -1.51 13.20
C GLY A 306 -16.34 -0.07 13.53
N GLY A 307 -16.82 0.15 14.75
CA GLY A 307 -17.26 1.47 15.23
C GLY A 307 -18.78 1.66 15.21
N ARG A 308 -19.22 2.90 15.43
CA ARG A 308 -20.65 3.25 15.49
C ARG A 308 -21.32 3.13 14.12
N LEU A 309 -22.55 2.60 14.09
CA LEU A 309 -23.36 2.52 12.87
C LEU A 309 -23.67 3.93 12.34
N CYS A 310 -23.55 4.11 11.02
CA CYS A 310 -23.59 5.42 10.38
C CYS A 310 -24.96 6.11 10.40
N ASN A 311 -26.04 5.36 10.61
CA ASN A 311 -27.43 5.82 10.56
C ASN A 311 -28.24 5.54 11.84
N LYS A 312 -27.63 5.01 12.90
CA LYS A 312 -28.32 4.66 14.14
C LYS A 312 -27.60 5.29 15.32
N ALA A 313 -28.36 5.95 16.20
CA ALA A 313 -27.84 6.49 17.46
C ALA A 313 -27.32 5.37 18.40
N ILE A 314 -27.84 4.14 18.23
CA ILE A 314 -27.54 2.98 19.08
C ILE A 314 -27.17 1.82 18.16
N GLY A 315 -25.89 1.52 18.09
CA GLY A 315 -25.35 0.39 17.34
C GLY A 315 -23.85 0.51 17.15
N TYR A 316 -23.14 -0.57 17.44
CA TYR A 316 -21.69 -0.63 17.39
C TYR A 316 -21.27 -1.96 16.78
N GLN A 317 -20.42 -1.91 15.75
CA GLN A 317 -19.83 -3.09 15.12
C GLN A 317 -18.44 -3.30 15.72
N ILE A 318 -18.17 -4.50 16.25
CA ILE A 318 -16.84 -4.83 16.74
C ILE A 318 -15.90 -4.98 15.54
N PRO A 319 -14.76 -4.28 15.53
CA PRO A 319 -13.72 -4.46 14.52
C PRO A 319 -13.14 -5.86 14.57
N TYR A 320 -12.76 -6.37 13.40
CA TYR A 320 -12.12 -7.67 13.32
C TYR A 320 -11.23 -7.77 12.09
N VAL A 321 -10.23 -8.64 12.18
CA VAL A 321 -9.48 -9.21 11.07
C VAL A 321 -9.53 -10.73 11.22
N MET A 322 -9.79 -11.43 10.12
CA MET A 322 -9.96 -12.88 10.10
C MET A 322 -9.29 -13.46 8.86
N VAL A 323 -8.41 -14.42 9.06
CA VAL A 323 -7.75 -15.18 7.99
C VAL A 323 -8.58 -16.40 7.64
N ARG A 324 -8.99 -16.56 6.38
CA ARG A 324 -9.72 -17.78 5.94
C ARG A 324 -8.76 -18.94 5.80
N GLY A 325 -9.18 -20.10 6.31
CA GLY A 325 -8.43 -21.36 6.17
C GLY A 325 -7.56 -21.71 7.37
N ASP A 326 -7.44 -20.83 8.35
CA ASP A 326 -6.87 -21.13 9.66
C ASP A 326 -8.03 -21.62 10.57
N ILE A 327 -8.35 -22.91 10.51
CA ILE A 327 -9.23 -23.61 11.48
C ILE A 327 -8.46 -24.82 12.01
#